data_AF-A0A961F9W6-F1
#
_entry.id   AF-A0A961F9W6-F1
#
_cell.length_a   1.000
_cell.length_b   1.000
_cell.length_c   1.000
_cell.angle_alpha   90.00
_cell.angle_beta   90.00
_cell.angle_gamma   90.00
#
_symmetry.space_group_name_H-M   'P 1'
#
loop_
_entity.id
_entity.type
_entity.pdbx_description
1 polymer ?
#
loop_
_entity_poly.entity_id
_entity_poly.type
_entity_poly.pdbx_seq_one_letter_code
_entity_poly.pdbx_strand_id
1 'polypeptide(L)'
;STTDGRYVYLRNYMPHLSQGQHVNYQFETPSTRVWRELYDAGKLNAAQSIFWSEPKAAEELYDLQSDPDEVNNLANSAEHAAILEKMRKAQRDLAMRVRDAGFMPEGELHSREPGTAPYDVAHSDEKYPLARILETSELASSMKVDATEELVSRLSDTDSAVRWWAALGLVMRDSGAVSSGHEALTKALTDESPDVRIAAAWALAKHGSDADRVAALPVLLAQADYSKSGVFSSIAALNAIGNIGDLAQSIHDAVIALPQSGPSPDGRYSGYPSRLLLDLGAKNTPAAKANKGKRKAKK
;
A
#
# COMPACT_ATOMS: atom_id res chain seq x y z
N SER A 1 14.81 -0.36 7.67
CA SER A 1 15.68 0.80 8.02
C SER A 1 17.11 0.32 8.19
N THR A 2 18.07 1.23 8.24
CA THR A 2 19.48 0.98 8.61
C THR A 2 19.97 2.10 9.53
N THR A 3 20.95 1.80 10.39
CA THR A 3 21.59 2.79 11.25
C THR A 3 23.09 2.55 11.35
N ASP A 4 23.87 3.64 11.46
CA ASP A 4 25.29 3.59 11.78
C ASP A 4 25.60 4.05 13.22
N GLY A 5 24.56 4.14 14.05
CA GLY A 5 24.64 4.59 15.44
C GLY A 5 24.48 6.09 15.62
N ARG A 6 24.73 6.90 14.58
CA ARG A 6 24.41 8.34 14.57
C ARG A 6 23.20 8.61 13.69
N TYR A 7 23.22 8.13 12.46
CA TYR A 7 22.12 8.34 11.52
C TYR A 7 21.20 7.11 11.47
N VAL A 8 19.91 7.37 11.32
CA VAL A 8 18.89 6.36 11.01
C VAL A 8 18.30 6.69 9.64
N TYR A 9 18.22 5.68 8.79
CA TYR A 9 17.66 5.76 7.44
C TYR A 9 16.47 4.83 7.30
N LEU A 10 15.36 5.36 6.78
CA LEU A 10 14.17 4.62 6.43
C LEU A 10 13.90 4.80 4.93
N ARG A 11 13.45 3.72 4.30
CA ARG A 11 12.90 3.74 2.95
C ARG A 11 11.48 3.24 3.00
N ASN A 12 10.55 4.08 2.58
CA ASN A 12 9.14 3.73 2.47
C ASN A 12 8.86 3.21 1.06
N TYR A 13 8.62 1.91 0.94
CA TYR A 13 8.22 1.32 -0.35
C TYR A 13 6.74 1.54 -0.68
N MET A 14 5.92 1.87 0.32
CA MET A 14 4.50 2.23 0.17
C MET A 14 4.26 3.66 0.68
N PRO A 15 4.79 4.71 0.02
CA PRO A 15 4.66 6.09 0.49
C PRO A 15 3.23 6.63 0.35
N HIS A 16 2.43 6.06 -0.55
CA HIS A 16 1.03 6.39 -0.76
C HIS A 16 0.07 5.93 0.36
N LEU A 17 0.58 5.22 1.37
CA LEU A 17 -0.16 4.75 2.53
C LEU A 17 0.38 5.41 3.81
N SER A 18 -0.50 5.91 4.67
CA SER A 18 -0.17 6.50 5.97
C SER A 18 0.64 5.54 6.87
N GLN A 19 1.45 6.05 7.80
CA GLN A 19 2.08 5.20 8.82
C GLN A 19 1.03 4.65 9.79
N GLY A 20 0.01 5.45 10.10
CA GLY A 20 -1.13 5.12 10.93
C GLY A 20 -2.22 4.37 10.18
N GLN A 21 -1.86 3.26 9.51
CA GLN A 21 -2.84 2.32 8.99
C GLN A 21 -3.74 1.84 10.15
N HIS A 22 -5.04 1.68 9.88
CA HIS A 22 -5.99 1.35 10.93
C HIS A 22 -5.74 -0.05 11.50
N VAL A 23 -5.41 -0.12 12.79
CA VAL A 23 -5.31 -1.36 13.55
C VAL A 23 -6.29 -1.31 14.71
N ASN A 24 -7.28 -2.21 14.74
CA ASN A 24 -8.37 -2.19 15.72
C ASN A 24 -7.86 -2.10 17.17
N TYR A 25 -6.84 -2.88 17.53
CA TYR A 25 -6.24 -2.85 18.86
C TYR A 25 -5.60 -1.49 19.21
N GLN A 26 -4.95 -0.82 18.25
CA GLN A 26 -4.38 0.51 18.46
C GLN A 26 -5.48 1.52 18.81
N PHE A 27 -6.64 1.42 18.17
CA PHE A 27 -7.81 2.28 18.39
C PHE A 27 -8.63 1.94 19.64
N GLU A 28 -8.31 0.85 20.35
CA GLU A 28 -8.82 0.63 21.71
C GLU A 28 -8.21 1.64 22.69
N THR A 29 -7.00 2.13 22.40
CA THR A 29 -6.30 3.12 23.23
C THR A 29 -6.95 4.50 23.09
N PRO A 30 -7.41 5.13 24.19
CA PRO A 30 -8.07 6.44 24.14
C PRO A 30 -7.22 7.56 23.53
N SER A 31 -5.89 7.55 23.77
CA SER A 31 -4.98 8.56 23.21
C SER A 31 -4.90 8.49 21.69
N THR A 32 -4.90 7.29 21.10
CA THR A 32 -4.91 7.13 19.63
C THR A 32 -6.20 7.67 19.04
N ARG A 33 -7.36 7.44 19.67
CA ARG A 33 -8.64 8.00 19.21
C ARG A 33 -8.64 9.52 19.22
N VAL A 34 -8.20 10.13 20.33
CA VAL A 34 -8.07 11.59 20.44
C VAL A 34 -7.05 12.14 19.44
N TRP A 35 -5.92 11.46 19.24
CA TRP A 35 -4.90 11.85 18.27
C TRP A 35 -5.47 11.86 16.85
N ARG A 36 -6.21 10.81 16.47
CA ARG A 36 -6.90 10.74 15.18
C ARG A 36 -7.97 11.82 15.02
N GLU A 37 -8.81 12.04 16.04
CA GLU A 37 -9.84 13.10 16.02
C GLU A 37 -9.22 14.49 15.84
N LEU A 38 -8.08 14.77 16.49
CA LEU A 38 -7.36 16.03 16.34
C LEU A 38 -6.72 16.17 14.95
N TYR A 39 -6.21 15.07 14.37
CA TYR A 39 -5.70 15.04 13.01
C TYR A 39 -6.82 15.37 12.01
N ASP A 40 -7.94 14.67 12.08
CA ASP A 40 -9.10 14.86 11.20
C ASP A 40 -9.70 16.27 11.35
N ALA A 41 -9.58 16.89 12.54
CA ALA A 41 -9.99 18.26 12.80
C ALA A 41 -8.96 19.34 12.39
N GLY A 42 -7.79 18.95 11.86
CA GLY A 42 -6.73 19.89 11.46
C GLY A 42 -6.09 20.65 12.63
N LYS A 43 -6.08 20.07 13.84
CA LYS A 43 -5.62 20.72 15.07
C LYS A 43 -4.19 20.34 15.49
N LEU A 44 -3.57 19.41 14.78
CA LEU A 44 -2.22 18.95 15.05
C LEU A 44 -1.18 19.83 14.37
N ASN A 45 0.02 19.89 14.95
CA ASN A 45 1.18 20.47 14.26
C ASN A 45 1.77 19.47 13.23
N ALA A 46 2.76 19.92 12.46
CA ALA A 46 3.39 19.09 11.41
C ALA A 46 3.98 17.78 11.97
N ALA A 47 4.73 17.83 13.07
CA ALA A 47 5.34 16.66 13.70
C ALA A 47 4.29 15.64 14.19
N GLN A 48 3.20 16.13 14.79
CA GLN A 48 2.10 15.28 15.25
C GLN A 48 1.25 14.70 14.11
N SER A 49 1.28 15.33 12.93
CA SER A 49 0.46 14.92 11.78
C SER A 49 1.15 13.84 10.95
N ILE A 50 2.48 13.77 10.96
CA ILE A 50 3.28 12.91 10.06
C ILE A 50 2.87 11.44 10.10
N PHE A 51 2.46 10.94 11.27
CA PHE A 51 2.00 9.56 11.44
C PHE A 51 0.75 9.26 10.61
N TRP A 52 -0.13 10.25 10.44
CA TRP A 52 -1.39 10.09 9.71
C TRP A 52 -1.33 10.59 8.26
N SER A 53 -0.34 11.42 7.93
CA SER A 53 -0.19 12.06 6.62
C SER A 53 0.01 11.09 5.47
N GLU A 54 -0.56 11.45 4.32
CA GLU A 54 -0.36 10.80 3.02
C GLU A 54 -0.09 11.88 1.94
N PRO A 55 0.89 11.68 1.05
CA PRO A 55 1.88 10.61 1.07
C PRO A 55 2.95 10.82 2.15
N LYS A 56 3.58 9.73 2.59
CA LYS A 56 4.82 9.75 3.37
C LYS A 56 6.01 10.13 2.50
N ALA A 57 7.10 10.56 3.12
CA ALA A 57 8.37 10.70 2.42
C ALA A 57 8.85 9.32 1.91
N ALA A 58 9.29 9.23 0.66
CA ALA A 58 9.85 7.99 0.10
C ALA A 58 11.11 7.54 0.85
N GLU A 59 11.90 8.51 1.31
CA GLU A 59 13.12 8.31 2.08
C GLU A 59 13.12 9.25 3.29
N GLU A 60 13.59 8.73 4.41
CA GLU A 60 13.74 9.48 5.65
C GLU A 60 15.15 9.27 6.20
N LEU A 61 15.79 10.36 6.64
CA LEU A 61 17.12 10.35 7.25
C LEU A 61 17.11 11.24 8.48
N TYR A 62 17.51 10.70 9.62
CA TYR A 62 17.52 11.42 10.90
C TYR A 62 18.91 11.34 11.54
N ASP A 63 19.37 12.45 12.14
CA ASP A 63 20.60 12.50 12.95
C ASP A 63 20.24 12.39 14.43
N LEU A 64 20.38 11.20 15.02
CA LEU A 64 19.95 10.92 16.40
C LEU A 64 20.72 11.74 17.44
N GLN A 65 21.84 12.38 17.09
CA GLN A 65 22.57 13.26 18.00
C GLN A 65 21.93 14.64 18.13
N SER A 66 21.40 15.18 17.04
CA SER A 66 20.76 16.51 17.02
C SER A 66 19.23 16.44 17.06
N ASP A 67 18.66 15.29 16.67
CA ASP A 67 17.24 15.01 16.54
C ASP A 67 16.92 13.59 17.09
N PRO A 68 17.00 13.38 18.41
CA PRO A 68 16.79 12.06 19.03
C PRO A 68 15.36 11.53 18.87
N ASP A 69 14.40 12.42 18.57
CA ASP A 69 12.98 12.09 18.39
C ASP A 69 12.60 11.87 16.91
N GLU A 70 13.57 11.89 15.98
CA GLU A 70 13.37 11.63 14.54
C GLU A 70 12.28 12.52 13.90
N VAL A 71 12.26 13.81 14.24
CA VAL A 71 11.24 14.77 13.77
C VAL A 71 11.65 15.45 12.47
N ASN A 72 12.96 15.70 12.28
CA ASN A 72 13.51 16.52 11.22
C ASN A 72 14.12 15.64 10.12
N ASN A 73 13.32 15.31 9.10
CA ASN A 73 13.80 14.49 7.98
C ASN A 73 14.83 15.24 7.11
N LEU A 74 16.07 14.75 7.10
CA LEU A 74 17.23 15.28 6.38
C LEU A 74 17.39 14.71 4.96
N ALA A 75 16.47 13.86 4.47
CA ALA A 75 16.61 13.20 3.17
C ALA A 75 16.71 14.16 1.97
N ASN A 76 16.19 15.39 2.11
CA ASN A 76 16.31 16.43 1.07
C ASN A 76 17.43 17.45 1.35
N SER A 77 18.24 17.25 2.39
CA SER A 77 19.33 18.15 2.74
C SER A 77 20.55 17.92 1.84
N ALA A 78 20.98 18.96 1.12
CA ALA A 78 22.17 18.92 0.28
C ALA A 78 23.44 18.59 1.09
N GLU A 79 23.53 19.07 2.34
CA GLU A 79 24.64 18.80 3.24
C GLU A 79 24.75 17.33 3.64
N HIS A 80 23.62 16.61 3.68
CA HIS A 80 23.54 15.21 4.10
C HIS A 80 23.47 14.22 2.93
N ALA A 81 23.58 14.69 1.68
CA ALA A 81 23.41 13.85 0.48
C ALA A 81 24.38 12.66 0.46
N ALA A 82 25.63 12.85 0.87
CA ALA A 82 26.62 11.76 0.95
C ALA A 82 26.28 10.73 2.03
N ILE A 83 25.72 11.17 3.16
CA ILE A 83 25.26 10.28 4.24
C ILE A 83 24.03 9.50 3.78
N LEU A 84 23.06 10.17 3.16
CA LEU A 84 21.88 9.53 2.59
C LEU A 84 22.26 8.42 1.61
N GLU A 85 23.18 8.68 0.68
CA GLU A 85 23.62 7.68 -0.29
C GLU A 85 24.34 6.50 0.37
N LYS A 86 25.21 6.76 1.35
CA LYS A 86 25.86 5.70 2.15
C LYS A 86 24.81 4.80 2.81
N MET A 87 23.80 5.39 3.46
CA MET A 87 22.80 4.65 4.21
C MET A 87 21.80 3.91 3.30
N ARG A 88 21.41 4.54 2.18
CA ARG A 88 20.63 3.93 1.09
C ARG A 88 21.34 2.70 0.54
N LYS A 89 22.62 2.82 0.22
CA LYS A 89 23.43 1.69 -0.24
C LYS A 89 23.48 0.57 0.81
N ALA A 90 23.72 0.90 2.08
CA ALA A 90 23.75 -0.10 3.14
C ALA A 90 22.41 -0.85 3.30
N GLN A 91 21.28 -0.15 3.17
CA GLN A 91 19.95 -0.76 3.22
C GLN A 91 19.71 -1.67 2.00
N ARG A 92 20.07 -1.21 0.80
CA ARG A 92 19.95 -2.01 -0.43
C ARG A 92 20.83 -3.26 -0.37
N ASP A 93 22.09 -3.12 0.05
CA ASP A 93 23.02 -4.25 0.19
C ASP A 93 22.50 -5.26 1.21
N LEU A 94 21.92 -4.80 2.33
CA LEU A 94 21.28 -5.67 3.31
C LEU A 94 20.10 -6.44 2.70
N ALA A 95 19.17 -5.75 2.03
CA ALA A 95 18.01 -6.37 1.38
C ALA A 95 18.41 -7.44 0.36
N MET A 96 19.42 -7.15 -0.47
CA MET A 96 20.00 -8.11 -1.42
C MET A 96 20.64 -9.30 -0.71
N ARG A 97 21.43 -9.06 0.34
CA ARG A 97 22.18 -10.10 1.05
C ARG A 97 21.27 -11.09 1.77
N VAL A 98 20.19 -10.62 2.39
CA VAL A 98 19.24 -11.48 3.13
C VAL A 98 18.14 -12.05 2.25
N ARG A 99 18.13 -11.67 0.96
CA ARG A 99 17.10 -12.03 -0.01
C ARG A 99 15.70 -11.71 0.50
N ASP A 100 15.52 -10.47 0.93
CA ASP A 100 14.31 -10.00 1.60
C ASP A 100 13.06 -10.30 0.75
N ALA A 101 12.25 -11.27 1.16
CA ALA A 101 11.04 -11.69 0.45
C ALA A 101 9.94 -10.62 0.44
N GLY A 102 10.06 -9.56 1.24
CA GLY A 102 9.07 -8.49 1.35
C GLY A 102 8.86 -7.67 0.07
N PHE A 103 9.71 -7.84 -0.95
CA PHE A 103 9.48 -7.23 -2.27
C PHE A 103 8.57 -8.05 -3.19
N MET A 104 8.03 -9.17 -2.71
CA MET A 104 7.04 -9.97 -3.42
C MET A 104 5.69 -9.90 -2.68
N PRO A 105 4.56 -9.77 -3.39
CA PRO A 105 3.25 -9.95 -2.77
C PRO A 105 3.13 -11.33 -2.12
N GLU A 106 2.46 -11.42 -0.97
CA GLU A 106 2.30 -12.70 -0.27
C GLU A 106 1.59 -13.75 -1.16
N GLY A 107 0.60 -13.33 -1.96
CA GLY A 107 -0.07 -14.21 -2.92
C GLY A 107 0.89 -14.85 -3.92
N GLU A 108 1.74 -14.02 -4.53
CA GLU A 108 2.83 -14.45 -5.42
C GLU A 108 3.85 -15.36 -4.71
N LEU A 109 4.25 -15.04 -3.48
CA LEU A 109 5.24 -15.82 -2.74
C LEU A 109 4.81 -17.27 -2.54
N HIS A 110 3.52 -17.49 -2.24
CA HIS A 110 2.97 -18.84 -2.09
C HIS A 110 2.54 -19.49 -3.41
N SER A 111 2.33 -18.73 -4.47
CA SER A 111 1.90 -19.26 -5.78
C SER A 111 3.07 -19.71 -6.67
N ARG A 112 4.25 -19.08 -6.53
CA ARG A 112 5.44 -19.42 -7.34
C ARG A 112 5.87 -20.87 -7.17
N GLU A 113 5.78 -21.41 -5.97
CA GLU A 113 6.03 -22.84 -5.72
C GLU A 113 5.22 -23.34 -4.51
N PRO A 114 4.01 -23.87 -4.75
CA PRO A 114 3.14 -24.33 -3.68
C PRO A 114 3.78 -25.43 -2.84
N GLY A 115 3.71 -25.28 -1.52
CA GLY A 115 4.24 -26.26 -0.55
C GLY A 115 5.72 -26.08 -0.21
N THR A 116 6.41 -25.13 -0.85
CA THR A 116 7.80 -24.78 -0.51
C THR A 116 7.83 -23.68 0.55
N ALA A 117 8.84 -23.71 1.41
CA ALA A 117 9.03 -22.66 2.40
C ALA A 117 9.35 -21.32 1.69
N PRO A 118 8.78 -20.19 2.14
CA PRO A 118 9.09 -18.88 1.57
C PRO A 118 10.58 -18.54 1.51
N TYR A 119 11.35 -19.05 2.49
CA TYR A 119 12.81 -18.91 2.52
C TYR A 119 13.46 -19.51 1.26
N ASP A 120 13.07 -20.72 0.86
CA ASP A 120 13.67 -21.42 -0.28
C ASP A 120 13.26 -20.77 -1.61
N VAL A 121 12.03 -20.28 -1.71
CA VAL A 121 11.57 -19.48 -2.86
C VAL A 121 12.42 -18.22 -3.01
N ALA A 122 12.63 -17.49 -1.90
CA ALA A 122 13.41 -16.25 -1.90
C ALA A 122 14.92 -16.49 -2.18
N HIS A 123 15.43 -17.70 -1.94
CA HIS A 123 16.82 -18.09 -2.21
C HIS A 123 17.04 -18.75 -3.58
N SER A 124 16.05 -18.69 -4.47
CA SER A 124 16.17 -19.11 -5.87
C SER A 124 16.18 -17.89 -6.80
N ASP A 125 17.26 -17.69 -7.57
CA ASP A 125 17.31 -16.57 -8.54
C ASP A 125 16.33 -16.76 -9.71
N GLU A 126 15.97 -18.01 -10.04
CA GLU A 126 14.95 -18.32 -11.05
C GLU A 126 13.55 -17.92 -10.57
N LYS A 127 13.22 -18.29 -9.33
CA LYS A 127 11.89 -18.01 -8.75
C LYS A 127 11.82 -16.63 -8.13
N TYR A 128 12.93 -15.97 -7.85
CA TYR A 128 12.95 -14.65 -7.25
C TYR A 128 14.10 -13.78 -7.79
N PRO A 129 13.89 -13.13 -8.95
CA PRO A 129 14.86 -12.21 -9.55
C PRO A 129 14.90 -10.88 -8.78
N LEU A 130 15.34 -10.93 -7.52
CA LEU A 130 15.28 -9.85 -6.53
C LEU A 130 15.91 -8.55 -7.04
N ALA A 131 17.04 -8.59 -7.74
CA ALA A 131 17.70 -7.37 -8.21
C ALA A 131 16.75 -6.50 -9.06
N ARG A 132 16.03 -7.14 -9.99
CA ARG A 132 15.09 -6.48 -10.91
C ARG A 132 13.80 -6.07 -10.20
N ILE A 133 13.29 -6.92 -9.32
CA ILE A 133 12.09 -6.61 -8.50
C ILE A 133 12.39 -5.41 -7.59
N LEU A 134 13.53 -5.43 -6.91
CA LEU A 134 13.96 -4.37 -6.02
C LEU A 134 14.17 -3.06 -6.79
N GLU A 135 14.85 -3.07 -7.93
CA GLU A 135 14.97 -1.90 -8.80
C GLU A 135 13.59 -1.32 -9.19
N THR A 136 12.63 -2.17 -9.53
CA THR A 136 11.26 -1.73 -9.86
C THR A 136 10.54 -1.15 -8.65
N SER A 137 10.70 -1.75 -7.47
CA SER A 137 10.14 -1.23 -6.23
C SER A 137 10.71 0.15 -5.87
N GLU A 138 12.00 0.36 -6.13
CA GLU A 138 12.70 1.61 -5.88
C GLU A 138 12.23 2.72 -6.84
N LEU A 139 12.00 2.40 -8.11
CA LEU A 139 11.39 3.30 -9.08
C LEU A 139 9.95 3.65 -8.71
N ALA A 140 9.16 2.64 -8.34
CA ALA A 140 7.77 2.79 -7.92
C ALA A 140 7.69 3.73 -6.71
N SER A 141 8.44 3.43 -5.65
CA SER A 141 8.37 4.15 -4.38
C SER A 141 9.10 5.49 -4.37
N SER A 142 9.93 5.79 -5.38
CA SER A 142 10.59 7.11 -5.49
C SER A 142 9.61 8.27 -5.68
N MET A 143 8.39 7.98 -6.15
CA MET A 143 7.35 8.95 -6.52
C MET A 143 7.79 10.00 -7.56
N LYS A 144 8.95 9.82 -8.22
CA LYS A 144 9.39 10.75 -9.25
C LYS A 144 8.54 10.59 -10.52
N VAL A 145 8.21 11.72 -11.14
CA VAL A 145 7.35 11.76 -12.35
C VAL A 145 8.05 11.13 -13.55
N ASP A 146 9.36 11.33 -13.68
CA ASP A 146 10.19 10.78 -14.76
C ASP A 146 10.28 9.24 -14.77
N ALA A 147 10.04 8.60 -13.62
CA ALA A 147 9.97 7.14 -13.54
C ALA A 147 8.68 6.54 -14.14
N THR A 148 7.68 7.36 -14.50
CA THR A 148 6.38 6.88 -15.00
C THR A 148 6.51 6.07 -16.28
N GLU A 149 7.30 6.55 -17.25
CA GLU A 149 7.48 5.87 -18.55
C GLU A 149 8.07 4.47 -18.36
N GLU A 150 9.11 4.36 -17.54
CA GLU A 150 9.75 3.07 -17.22
C GLU A 150 8.81 2.13 -16.46
N LEU A 151 8.01 2.65 -15.53
CA LEU A 151 6.99 1.85 -14.83
C LEU A 151 5.93 1.32 -15.82
N VAL A 152 5.47 2.14 -16.77
CA VAL A 152 4.54 1.68 -17.81
C VAL A 152 5.15 0.58 -18.66
N SER A 153 6.42 0.71 -19.06
CA SER A 153 7.15 -0.33 -19.79
C SER A 153 7.21 -1.65 -19.00
N ARG A 154 7.49 -1.58 -17.70
CA ARG A 154 7.60 -2.75 -16.80
C ARG A 154 6.29 -3.49 -16.53
N LEU A 155 5.12 -2.93 -16.89
CA LEU A 155 3.86 -3.67 -16.91
C LEU A 155 3.85 -4.82 -17.94
N SER A 156 4.84 -4.90 -18.82
CA SER A 156 5.01 -5.99 -19.78
C SER A 156 6.14 -6.97 -19.42
N ASP A 157 6.78 -6.81 -18.26
CA ASP A 157 7.86 -7.69 -17.83
C ASP A 157 7.37 -9.15 -17.65
N THR A 158 8.27 -10.11 -17.87
CA THR A 158 7.96 -11.53 -17.74
C THR A 158 7.67 -11.95 -16.30
N ASP A 159 8.23 -11.28 -15.30
CA ASP A 159 8.01 -11.58 -13.88
C ASP A 159 6.83 -10.78 -13.30
N SER A 160 5.91 -11.50 -12.64
CA SER A 160 4.70 -10.93 -12.04
C SER A 160 4.98 -9.89 -10.95
N ALA A 161 6.04 -10.03 -10.16
CA ALA A 161 6.35 -9.07 -9.10
C ALA A 161 6.90 -7.76 -9.68
N VAL A 162 7.59 -7.82 -10.83
CA VAL A 162 7.99 -6.61 -11.58
C VAL A 162 6.74 -5.89 -12.09
N ARG A 163 5.81 -6.60 -12.75
CA ARG A 163 4.55 -6.03 -13.21
C ARG A 163 3.71 -5.46 -12.06
N TRP A 164 3.72 -6.13 -10.91
CA TRP A 164 2.99 -5.67 -9.73
C TRP A 164 3.56 -4.37 -9.17
N TRP A 165 4.89 -4.27 -8.99
CA TRP A 165 5.52 -3.01 -8.56
C TRP A 165 5.32 -1.90 -9.58
N ALA A 166 5.33 -2.22 -10.88
CA ALA A 166 5.01 -1.28 -11.94
C ALA A 166 3.59 -0.70 -11.79
N ALA A 167 2.57 -1.57 -11.66
CA ALA A 167 1.19 -1.15 -11.44
C ALA A 167 1.03 -0.34 -10.14
N LEU A 168 1.66 -0.79 -9.06
CA LEU A 168 1.62 -0.09 -7.78
C LEU A 168 2.34 1.26 -7.81
N GLY A 169 3.40 1.39 -8.61
CA GLY A 169 4.04 2.66 -8.90
C GLY A 169 3.09 3.66 -9.54
N LEU A 170 2.13 3.20 -10.37
CA LEU A 170 1.08 4.05 -10.92
C LEU A 170 -0.01 4.37 -9.88
N VAL A 171 -0.34 3.44 -8.97
CA VAL A 171 -1.21 3.73 -7.80
C VAL A 171 -0.63 4.85 -6.93
N MET A 172 0.69 4.83 -6.72
CA MET A 172 1.41 5.78 -5.87
C MET A 172 1.43 7.22 -6.40
N ARG A 173 1.15 7.40 -7.68
CA ARG A 173 1.19 8.69 -8.37
C ARG A 173 -0.23 9.24 -8.53
N ASP A 174 -0.40 10.17 -9.45
CA ASP A 174 -1.67 10.83 -9.74
C ASP A 174 -2.36 10.28 -11.01
N SER A 175 -3.49 10.89 -11.36
CA SER A 175 -4.25 10.58 -12.58
C SER A 175 -3.47 10.78 -13.87
N GLY A 176 -2.43 11.63 -13.89
CA GLY A 176 -1.56 11.80 -15.05
C GLY A 176 -0.78 10.53 -15.32
N ALA A 177 -0.18 9.93 -14.28
CA ALA A 177 0.55 8.68 -14.41
C ALA A 177 -0.36 7.51 -14.85
N VAL A 178 -1.57 7.41 -14.29
CA VAL A 178 -2.55 6.39 -14.70
C VAL A 178 -3.03 6.61 -16.12
N SER A 179 -3.20 7.86 -16.56
CA SER A 179 -3.54 8.18 -17.95
C SER A 179 -2.43 7.77 -18.91
N SER A 180 -1.16 8.02 -18.58
CA SER A 180 -0.01 7.57 -19.38
C SER A 180 0.10 6.05 -19.47
N GLY A 181 -0.24 5.34 -18.42
CA GLY A 181 -0.23 3.87 -18.36
C GLY A 181 -1.57 3.20 -18.69
N HIS A 182 -2.57 3.94 -19.17
CA HIS A 182 -3.97 3.50 -19.22
C HIS A 182 -4.16 2.19 -19.99
N GLU A 183 -3.60 2.09 -21.21
CA GLU A 183 -3.72 0.90 -22.04
C GLU A 183 -3.07 -0.32 -21.37
N ALA A 184 -1.87 -0.14 -20.82
CA ALA A 184 -1.12 -1.20 -20.14
C ALA A 184 -1.83 -1.67 -18.86
N LEU A 185 -2.39 -0.74 -18.07
CA LEU A 185 -3.19 -1.05 -16.88
C LEU A 185 -4.49 -1.77 -17.24
N THR A 186 -5.17 -1.34 -18.30
CA THR A 186 -6.41 -1.98 -18.78
C THR A 186 -6.14 -3.41 -19.22
N LYS A 187 -5.02 -3.65 -19.91
CA LYS A 187 -4.56 -5.01 -20.25
C LYS A 187 -4.24 -5.83 -19.00
N ALA A 188 -3.62 -5.22 -17.99
CA ALA A 188 -3.25 -5.89 -16.74
C ALA A 188 -4.45 -6.28 -15.87
N LEU A 189 -5.68 -5.81 -16.14
CA LEU A 189 -6.90 -6.29 -15.48
C LEU A 189 -7.15 -7.79 -15.70
N THR A 190 -6.58 -8.38 -16.75
CA THR A 190 -6.66 -9.81 -17.07
C THR A 190 -5.32 -10.54 -16.95
N ASP A 191 -4.36 -9.97 -16.22
CA ASP A 191 -3.06 -10.60 -15.96
C ASP A 191 -3.22 -11.98 -15.30
N GLU A 192 -2.28 -12.89 -15.55
CA GLU A 192 -2.26 -14.21 -14.92
C GLU A 192 -2.13 -14.11 -13.40
N SER A 193 -1.33 -13.14 -12.92
CA SER A 193 -1.14 -12.84 -11.51
C SER A 193 -2.37 -12.14 -10.89
N PRO A 194 -2.98 -12.71 -9.84
CA PRO A 194 -4.01 -12.01 -9.05
C PRO A 194 -3.53 -10.67 -8.50
N ASP A 195 -2.30 -10.61 -7.99
CA ASP A 195 -1.76 -9.39 -7.38
C ASP A 195 -1.57 -8.28 -8.43
N VAL A 196 -1.13 -8.62 -9.65
CA VAL A 196 -1.07 -7.64 -10.77
C VAL A 196 -2.47 -7.15 -11.14
N ARG A 197 -3.47 -8.04 -11.25
CA ARG A 197 -4.86 -7.64 -11.51
C ARG A 197 -5.38 -6.68 -10.44
N ILE A 198 -5.09 -6.96 -9.17
CA ILE A 198 -5.50 -6.12 -8.03
C ILE A 198 -4.84 -4.74 -8.11
N ALA A 199 -3.53 -4.67 -8.33
CA ALA A 199 -2.81 -3.40 -8.41
C ALA A 199 -3.27 -2.56 -9.63
N ALA A 200 -3.49 -3.20 -10.78
CA ALA A 200 -4.00 -2.52 -11.97
C ALA A 200 -5.42 -1.98 -11.76
N ALA A 201 -6.30 -2.80 -11.19
CA ALA A 201 -7.65 -2.39 -10.85
C ALA A 201 -7.66 -1.28 -9.78
N TRP A 202 -6.75 -1.33 -8.81
CA TRP A 202 -6.60 -0.26 -7.84
C TRP A 202 -6.19 1.06 -8.50
N ALA A 203 -5.22 1.06 -9.41
CA ALA A 203 -4.79 2.27 -10.10
C ALA A 203 -5.94 2.90 -10.91
N LEU A 204 -6.61 2.09 -11.72
CA LEU A 204 -7.74 2.50 -12.56
C LEU A 204 -8.94 2.95 -11.73
N ALA A 205 -9.28 2.22 -10.66
CA ALA A 205 -10.33 2.63 -9.76
C ALA A 205 -9.96 3.92 -9.02
N LYS A 206 -8.74 4.10 -8.51
CA LYS A 206 -8.42 5.29 -7.71
C LYS A 206 -8.35 6.56 -8.54
N HIS A 207 -7.68 6.50 -9.69
CA HIS A 207 -7.26 7.70 -10.43
C HIS A 207 -7.76 7.76 -11.88
N GLY A 208 -8.37 6.68 -12.38
CA GLY A 208 -8.93 6.63 -13.73
C GLY A 208 -10.29 7.34 -13.85
N SER A 209 -10.84 7.28 -15.06
CA SER A 209 -12.17 7.78 -15.39
C SER A 209 -13.29 6.95 -14.73
N ASP A 210 -14.53 7.42 -14.81
CA ASP A 210 -15.68 6.63 -14.37
C ASP A 210 -15.83 5.31 -15.15
N ALA A 211 -15.46 5.30 -16.44
CA ALA A 211 -15.46 4.07 -17.24
C ALA A 211 -14.40 3.08 -16.73
N ASP A 212 -13.21 3.56 -16.39
CA ASP A 212 -12.14 2.73 -15.83
C ASP A 212 -12.55 2.12 -14.49
N ARG A 213 -13.20 2.93 -13.64
CA ARG A 213 -13.74 2.50 -12.36
C ARG A 213 -14.80 1.41 -12.53
N VAL A 214 -15.72 1.56 -13.49
CA VAL A 214 -16.73 0.55 -13.81
C VAL A 214 -16.09 -0.77 -14.26
N ALA A 215 -14.96 -0.71 -14.99
CA ALA A 215 -14.22 -1.91 -15.39
C ALA A 215 -13.40 -2.53 -14.23
N ALA A 216 -12.82 -1.71 -13.36
CA ALA A 216 -11.88 -2.14 -12.32
C ALA A 216 -12.57 -2.70 -11.06
N LEU A 217 -13.69 -2.10 -10.61
CA LEU A 217 -14.36 -2.53 -9.38
C LEU A 217 -14.81 -4.00 -9.39
N PRO A 218 -15.35 -4.56 -10.50
CA PRO A 218 -15.66 -5.99 -10.59
C PRO A 218 -14.43 -6.89 -10.43
N VAL A 219 -13.26 -6.44 -10.91
CA VAL A 219 -12.01 -7.20 -10.75
C VAL A 219 -11.60 -7.25 -9.29
N LEU A 220 -11.62 -6.11 -8.59
CA LEU A 220 -11.36 -6.06 -7.14
C LEU A 220 -12.35 -6.92 -6.37
N LEU A 221 -13.65 -6.84 -6.67
CA LEU A 221 -14.69 -7.63 -6.02
C LEU A 221 -14.49 -9.13 -6.24
N ALA A 222 -14.13 -9.54 -7.45
CA ALA A 222 -13.86 -10.94 -7.76
C ALA A 222 -12.63 -11.47 -7.00
N GLN A 223 -11.57 -10.67 -6.86
CA GLN A 223 -10.39 -11.06 -6.08
C GLN A 223 -10.63 -11.01 -4.57
N ALA A 224 -11.56 -10.19 -4.11
CA ALA A 224 -11.96 -10.08 -2.70
C ALA A 224 -12.80 -11.28 -2.22
N ASP A 225 -13.38 -12.07 -3.12
CA ASP A 225 -14.13 -13.28 -2.78
C ASP A 225 -13.19 -14.35 -2.19
N TYR A 226 -13.10 -14.35 -0.86
CA TYR A 226 -12.22 -15.23 -0.10
C TYR A 226 -12.46 -16.71 -0.43
N SER A 227 -13.71 -17.10 -0.70
CA SER A 227 -14.06 -18.49 -1.03
C SER A 227 -13.44 -18.98 -2.34
N LYS A 228 -13.05 -18.07 -3.24
CA LYS A 228 -12.52 -18.38 -4.58
C LYS A 228 -11.06 -18.02 -4.75
N SER A 229 -10.64 -16.84 -4.29
CA SER A 229 -9.30 -16.31 -4.54
C SER A 229 -8.27 -16.69 -3.48
N GLY A 230 -8.71 -17.30 -2.37
CA GLY A 230 -7.84 -17.64 -1.25
C GLY A 230 -7.48 -16.43 -0.39
N VAL A 231 -6.79 -16.70 0.72
CA VAL A 231 -6.64 -15.72 1.81
C VAL A 231 -5.79 -14.51 1.43
N PHE A 232 -4.71 -14.67 0.67
CA PHE A 232 -3.78 -13.57 0.39
C PHE A 232 -4.32 -12.60 -0.65
N SER A 233 -4.83 -13.09 -1.77
CA SER A 233 -5.43 -12.23 -2.80
C SER A 233 -6.69 -11.53 -2.30
N SER A 234 -7.51 -12.19 -1.47
CA SER A 234 -8.67 -11.54 -0.85
C SER A 234 -8.28 -10.42 0.10
N ILE A 235 -7.26 -10.60 0.95
CA ILE A 235 -6.73 -9.52 1.80
C ILE A 235 -6.22 -8.35 0.94
N ALA A 236 -5.44 -8.63 -0.10
CA ALA A 236 -4.90 -7.59 -0.98
C ALA A 236 -6.01 -6.80 -1.68
N ALA A 237 -7.04 -7.49 -2.21
CA ALA A 237 -8.17 -6.85 -2.87
C ALA A 237 -9.04 -6.04 -1.90
N LEU A 238 -9.33 -6.56 -0.71
CA LEU A 238 -10.09 -5.85 0.32
C LEU A 238 -9.35 -4.60 0.81
N ASN A 239 -8.03 -4.67 0.95
CA ASN A 239 -7.20 -3.49 1.23
C ASN A 239 -7.27 -2.47 0.09
N ALA A 240 -7.16 -2.90 -1.17
CA ALA A 240 -7.31 -1.99 -2.31
C ALA A 240 -8.69 -1.30 -2.33
N ILE A 241 -9.77 -2.05 -2.07
CA ILE A 241 -11.14 -1.52 -1.93
C ILE A 241 -11.21 -0.49 -0.80
N GLY A 242 -10.60 -0.76 0.36
CA GLY A 242 -10.53 0.21 1.45
C GLY A 242 -9.76 1.47 1.09
N ASN A 243 -8.66 1.33 0.34
CA ASN A 243 -7.77 2.44 -0.02
C ASN A 243 -8.27 3.32 -1.17
N ILE A 244 -9.31 2.90 -1.91
CA ILE A 244 -10.04 3.79 -2.83
C ILE A 244 -11.17 4.56 -2.12
N GLY A 245 -11.52 4.20 -0.88
CA GLY A 245 -12.48 4.94 -0.05
C GLY A 245 -13.86 5.03 -0.67
N ASP A 246 -14.46 6.23 -0.65
CA ASP A 246 -15.82 6.52 -1.15
C ASP A 246 -16.04 6.09 -2.62
N LEU A 247 -14.96 5.94 -3.38
CA LEU A 247 -14.99 5.45 -4.75
C LEU A 247 -15.44 3.98 -4.89
N ALA A 248 -15.40 3.21 -3.79
CA ALA A 248 -15.94 1.85 -3.72
C ALA A 248 -17.44 1.80 -3.40
N GLN A 249 -18.11 2.93 -3.19
CA GLN A 249 -19.49 2.96 -2.68
C GLN A 249 -20.48 2.17 -3.56
N SER A 250 -20.27 2.15 -4.88
CA SER A 250 -21.14 1.43 -5.82
C SER A 250 -21.10 -0.10 -5.67
N ILE A 251 -20.05 -0.64 -5.04
CA ILE A 251 -19.91 -2.08 -4.76
C ILE A 251 -20.06 -2.41 -3.27
N HIS A 252 -20.41 -1.44 -2.42
CA HIS A 252 -20.50 -1.64 -0.98
C HIS A 252 -21.35 -2.85 -0.58
N ASP A 253 -22.57 -2.94 -1.10
CA ASP A 253 -23.51 -4.02 -0.76
C ASP A 253 -23.00 -5.39 -1.23
N ALA A 254 -22.26 -5.41 -2.34
CA ALA A 254 -21.62 -6.62 -2.82
C ALA A 254 -20.43 -7.03 -1.94
N VAL A 255 -19.64 -6.06 -1.46
CA VAL A 255 -18.51 -6.30 -0.54
C VAL A 255 -19.01 -6.89 0.78
N ILE A 256 -20.03 -6.31 1.42
CA ILE A 256 -20.54 -6.83 2.70
C ILE A 256 -21.21 -8.20 2.57
N ALA A 257 -21.63 -8.58 1.37
CA ALA A 257 -22.21 -9.89 1.06
C ALA A 257 -21.16 -10.96 0.74
N LEU A 258 -19.87 -10.61 0.66
CA LEU A 258 -18.81 -11.57 0.37
C LEU A 258 -18.67 -12.63 1.47
N PRO A 259 -18.30 -13.87 1.12
CA PRO A 259 -18.04 -14.91 2.11
C PRO A 259 -16.94 -14.51 3.09
N GLN A 260 -17.22 -14.67 4.38
CA GLN A 260 -16.26 -14.38 5.46
C GLN A 260 -15.26 -15.51 5.72
N SER A 261 -15.35 -16.61 4.98
CA SER A 261 -14.52 -17.80 5.11
C SER A 261 -14.14 -18.36 3.74
N GLY A 262 -12.98 -18.99 3.65
CA GLY A 262 -12.44 -19.55 2.42
C GLY A 262 -11.18 -20.38 2.66
N PRO A 263 -10.56 -20.92 1.60
CA PRO A 263 -9.35 -21.72 1.72
C PRO A 263 -8.19 -20.90 2.28
N SER A 264 -7.47 -21.46 3.26
CA SER A 264 -6.29 -20.87 3.87
C SER A 264 -5.21 -21.93 4.02
N PRO A 265 -3.94 -21.65 3.68
CA PRO A 265 -2.85 -22.59 3.92
C PRO A 265 -2.57 -22.80 5.40
N ASP A 266 -2.95 -21.84 6.26
CA ASP A 266 -2.78 -21.88 7.71
C ASP A 266 -3.90 -21.11 8.41
N GLY A 267 -4.47 -21.68 9.47
CA GLY A 267 -5.57 -21.08 10.24
C GLY A 267 -5.25 -19.68 10.80
N ARG A 268 -3.96 -19.34 10.98
CA ARG A 268 -3.52 -18.00 11.42
C ARG A 268 -4.00 -16.88 10.51
N TYR A 269 -4.17 -17.14 9.21
CA TYR A 269 -4.59 -16.12 8.25
C TYR A 269 -6.11 -16.03 8.10
N SER A 270 -6.86 -17.05 8.51
CA SER A 270 -8.28 -17.21 8.17
C SER A 270 -9.18 -16.10 8.73
N GLY A 271 -8.75 -15.42 9.80
CA GLY A 271 -9.51 -14.33 10.41
C GLY A 271 -9.36 -12.96 9.72
N TYR A 272 -8.35 -12.75 8.87
CA TYR A 272 -8.09 -11.43 8.30
C TYR A 272 -9.16 -10.98 7.29
N PRO A 273 -9.59 -11.79 6.30
CA PRO A 273 -10.62 -11.37 5.35
C PRO A 273 -11.93 -10.97 6.04
N SER A 274 -12.39 -11.78 7.02
CA SER A 274 -13.60 -11.47 7.81
C SER A 274 -13.49 -10.12 8.53
N ARG A 275 -12.36 -9.84 9.20
CA ARG A 275 -12.14 -8.56 9.89
C ARG A 275 -12.15 -7.38 8.92
N LEU A 276 -11.49 -7.51 7.77
CA LEU A 276 -11.48 -6.47 6.74
C LEU A 276 -12.88 -6.20 6.18
N LEU A 277 -13.68 -7.25 5.94
CA LEU A 277 -15.07 -7.11 5.51
C LEU A 277 -15.93 -6.37 6.55
N LEU A 278 -15.77 -6.70 7.83
CA LEU A 278 -16.45 -6.00 8.93
C LEU A 278 -16.03 -4.52 9.00
N ASP A 279 -14.74 -4.24 8.90
CA ASP A 279 -14.21 -2.87 8.93
C ASP A 279 -14.74 -2.06 7.72
N LEU A 280 -14.78 -2.65 6.52
CA LEU A 280 -15.31 -2.02 5.31
C LEU A 280 -16.82 -1.76 5.37
N GLY A 281 -17.59 -2.68 5.98
CA GLY A 281 -19.01 -2.50 6.22
C GLY A 281 -19.31 -1.41 7.26
N ALA A 282 -18.46 -1.28 8.28
CA ALA A 282 -18.60 -0.22 9.30
C ALA A 282 -18.26 1.17 8.75
N LYS A 283 -17.20 1.29 7.93
CA LYS A 283 -16.70 2.57 7.40
C LYS A 283 -17.63 3.22 6.37
N ASN A 284 -18.43 2.45 5.65
CA ASN A 284 -19.30 2.92 4.57
C ASN A 284 -20.76 3.16 4.99
N THR A 285 -21.05 3.14 6.29
CA THR A 285 -22.33 3.66 6.79
C THR A 285 -22.23 5.19 6.77
N PRO A 286 -23.06 5.92 6.00
CA PRO A 286 -22.97 7.37 5.95
C PRO A 286 -23.10 7.92 7.36
N ALA A 287 -22.10 8.68 7.82
CA ALA A 287 -22.17 9.38 9.09
C ALA A 287 -23.49 10.15 9.12
N ALA A 288 -24.42 9.73 9.99
CA ALA A 288 -25.72 10.37 10.14
C ALA A 288 -25.46 11.87 10.31
N LYS A 289 -25.86 12.66 9.31
CA LYS A 289 -25.68 14.12 9.28
C LYS A 289 -26.01 14.65 10.66
N ALA A 290 -24.98 15.10 11.40
CA ALA A 290 -25.16 15.70 12.70
C ALA A 290 -26.14 16.84 12.54
N ASN A 291 -27.37 16.61 13.01
CA ASN A 291 -28.47 17.54 12.89
C ASN A 291 -28.06 18.75 13.73
N LYS A 292 -27.60 19.83 13.07
CA LYS A 292 -27.29 21.11 13.71
C LYS A 292 -28.61 21.71 14.21
N GLY A 293 -29.04 21.23 15.37
CA GLY A 293 -30.14 21.80 16.12
C GLY A 293 -29.82 23.26 16.44
N LYS A 294 -30.52 24.16 15.76
CA LYS A 294 -30.56 25.58 16.08
C LYS A 294 -31.02 25.74 17.53
N ARG A 295 -30.08 25.95 18.46
CA ARG A 295 -30.38 26.53 19.77
C ARG A 295 -30.82 27.98 19.55
N LYS A 296 -32.14 28.19 19.50
CA LYS A 296 -32.72 29.53 19.63
C LYS A 296 -32.45 30.02 21.06
N ALA A 297 -31.66 31.08 21.17
CA ALA A 297 -31.55 31.87 22.38
C ALA A 297 -32.93 32.46 22.74
N LYS A 298 -33.40 32.22 23.95
CA LYS A 298 -34.49 33.00 24.55
C LYS A 298 -33.86 34.20 25.27
N LYS A 299 -34.40 35.37 24.94
CA LYS A 299 -34.21 36.65 25.65
C LYS A 299 -34.73 36.54 27.09
#